data_AF-A0A2S7KXZ7-F1
#
_entry.id   AF-A0A2S7KXZ7-F1
#
_cell.length_a   1.000
_cell.length_b   1.000
_cell.length_c   1.000
_cell.angle_alpha   90.00
_cell.angle_beta   90.00
_cell.angle_gamma   90.00
#
_symmetry.space_group_name_H-M   'P 1'
#
loop_
_entity.id
_entity.type
_entity.pdbx_description
1 polymer ?
#
loop_
_entity_poly.entity_id
_entity_poly.type
_entity_poly.pdbx_seq_one_letter_code
_entity_poly.pdbx_strand_id
1 'polypeptide(L)'
;MNDMHLFLKIINGKSIRKIDTFPLLYSKKQAHLFLHGLPNFLKIKGDFFKEGWYLTKLLTYNNNEQFFLDFYYGLKLEYKISTLFIHDFSYWLEVYLFFTQNEQELEKYNLNAIGNISIRDILDYLMYKKYTEQNVVFMKNRSLSKLCSTVQEWDFYSYKKSSYPVENTSWMDIKTEEWTYEIANKKYSVNEICDANTLYQEAATLKHCVYLYLDDCISKRIRIFSLKKLTKKKYEGCITIELRGKNIIQARGKYNRFINKEELFILNEWAKNLGYKMLVLP
;
A
#
# COMPACT_ATOMS: atom_id res chain seq x y z
N MET A 1 27.60 2.59 12.51
CA MET A 1 27.72 3.70 13.48
C MET A 1 26.50 3.64 14.39
N ASN A 2 26.62 3.87 15.69
CA ASN A 2 25.45 3.78 16.59
C ASN A 2 24.62 5.07 16.46
N ASP A 3 23.36 4.95 16.05
CA ASP A 3 22.40 6.06 15.93
C ASP A 3 22.33 6.91 17.19
N MET A 4 22.51 6.30 18.38
CA MET A 4 22.56 7.01 19.66
C MET A 4 23.61 8.11 19.70
N HIS A 5 24.78 7.91 19.09
CA HIS A 5 25.84 8.92 19.08
C HIS A 5 25.47 10.12 18.19
N LEU A 6 24.76 9.87 17.09
CA LEU A 6 24.25 10.90 16.19
C LEU A 6 23.12 11.69 16.85
N PHE A 7 22.21 11.01 17.57
CA PHE A 7 21.16 11.66 18.35
C PHE A 7 21.72 12.59 19.41
N LEU A 8 22.73 12.16 20.18
CA LEU A 8 23.37 13.01 21.19
C LEU A 8 23.97 14.30 20.59
N LYS A 9 24.57 14.22 19.39
CA LYS A 9 25.07 15.41 18.69
C LYS A 9 23.93 16.38 18.35
N ILE A 10 22.80 15.86 17.88
CA ILE A 10 21.63 16.67 17.49
C ILE A 10 20.97 17.32 18.71
N ILE A 11 20.77 16.56 19.79
CA ILE A 11 20.22 17.09 21.05
C ILE A 11 21.11 18.20 21.62
N ASN A 12 22.43 18.07 21.48
CA ASN A 12 23.40 19.11 21.86
C ASN A 12 23.49 20.27 20.85
N GLY A 13 22.52 20.45 19.96
CA GLY A 13 22.40 21.58 19.05
C GLY A 13 23.23 21.48 17.77
N LYS A 14 23.93 20.37 17.50
CA LYS A 14 24.60 20.19 16.20
C LYS A 14 23.58 19.87 15.13
N SER A 15 23.57 20.67 14.06
CA SER A 15 22.76 20.37 12.88
C SER A 15 23.19 19.04 12.26
N ILE A 16 22.22 18.18 11.92
CA ILE A 16 22.43 16.92 11.18
C ILE A 16 23.25 17.10 9.90
N ARG A 17 23.19 18.29 9.29
CA ARG A 17 23.94 18.66 8.07
C ARG A 17 25.44 18.83 8.29
N LYS A 18 25.86 19.08 9.53
CA LYS A 18 27.24 19.37 9.94
C LYS A 18 27.87 18.18 10.68
N ILE A 19 27.29 16.99 10.52
CA ILE A 19 27.82 15.78 11.14
C ILE A 19 28.63 15.04 10.07
N ASP A 20 29.94 15.25 10.09
CA ASP A 20 30.87 14.78 9.05
C ASP A 20 30.95 13.26 8.93
N THR A 21 30.50 12.55 9.97
CA THR A 21 30.47 11.09 10.04
C THR A 21 29.26 10.47 9.32
N PHE A 22 28.44 11.28 8.65
CA PHE A 22 27.19 10.83 8.04
C PHE A 22 27.37 10.51 6.54
N PRO A 23 26.98 9.31 6.06
CA PRO A 23 27.27 8.88 4.68
C PRO A 23 26.45 9.62 3.61
N LEU A 24 25.32 10.24 3.97
CA LEU A 24 24.41 10.90 3.03
C LEU A 24 24.10 12.35 3.45
N LEU A 25 24.60 13.32 2.70
CA LEU A 25 24.43 14.74 3.04
C LEU A 25 22.94 15.16 3.00
N TYR A 26 22.47 15.75 4.10
CA TYR A 26 21.13 16.33 4.20
C TYR A 26 21.11 17.75 3.65
N SER A 27 20.16 18.07 2.77
CA SER A 27 19.82 19.46 2.46
C SER A 27 19.14 20.15 3.65
N LYS A 28 19.04 21.48 3.63
CA LYS A 28 18.29 22.25 4.66
C LYS A 28 16.83 21.80 4.76
N LYS A 29 16.17 21.57 3.61
CA LYS A 29 14.79 21.10 3.54
C LYS A 29 14.64 19.68 4.09
N GLN A 30 15.51 18.75 3.70
CA GLN A 30 15.49 17.38 4.24
C GLN A 30 15.73 17.36 5.74
N ALA A 31 16.69 18.13 6.25
CA ALA A 31 16.98 18.18 7.69
C ALA A 31 15.77 18.66 8.50
N HIS A 32 15.03 19.66 8.00
CA HIS A 32 13.80 20.12 8.64
C HIS A 32 12.70 19.06 8.60
N LEU A 33 12.46 18.44 7.43
CA LEU A 33 11.48 17.36 7.27
C LEU A 33 11.81 16.14 8.13
N PHE A 34 13.09 15.80 8.27
CA PHE A 34 13.52 14.68 9.11
C PHE A 34 13.15 14.90 10.59
N LEU A 35 13.33 16.12 11.09
CA LEU A 35 13.09 16.45 12.49
C LEU A 35 11.60 16.70 12.80
N HIS A 36 10.82 17.17 11.83
CA HIS A 36 9.48 17.69 12.08
C HIS A 36 8.39 17.26 11.09
N GLY A 37 8.76 16.69 9.94
CA GLY A 37 7.85 16.44 8.82
C GLY A 37 7.67 14.97 8.46
N LEU A 38 8.30 14.03 9.18
CA LEU A 38 8.06 12.61 9.00
C LEU A 38 6.79 12.20 9.78
N PRO A 39 5.83 11.50 9.15
CA PRO A 39 4.65 11.02 9.86
C PRO A 39 5.01 10.16 11.08
N ASN A 40 4.42 10.50 12.23
CA ASN A 40 4.79 9.93 13.54
C ASN A 40 4.58 8.41 13.66
N PHE A 41 3.74 7.81 12.81
CA PHE A 41 3.49 6.37 12.81
C PHE A 41 4.48 5.58 11.95
N LEU A 42 5.36 6.24 11.18
CA LEU A 42 6.42 5.55 10.44
C LEU A 42 7.39 4.93 11.43
N LYS A 43 7.36 3.59 11.49
CA LYS A 43 8.29 2.83 12.32
C LYS A 43 9.60 2.70 11.57
N ILE A 44 10.51 3.65 11.78
CA ILE A 44 11.90 3.52 11.33
C ILE A 44 12.57 2.49 12.24
N LYS A 45 12.85 1.30 11.70
CA LYS A 45 13.28 0.12 12.49
C LYS A 45 14.74 -0.26 12.29
N GLY A 46 15.44 0.34 11.32
CA GLY A 46 16.86 0.09 11.06
C GLY A 46 17.73 1.31 11.33
N ASP A 47 18.57 1.66 10.35
CA ASP A 47 19.47 2.81 10.45
C ASP A 47 18.64 4.09 10.32
N PHE A 48 18.36 4.71 11.46
CA PHE A 48 17.31 5.72 11.58
C PHE A 48 17.53 6.88 10.62
N PHE A 49 18.78 7.31 10.55
CA PHE A 49 19.17 8.46 9.77
C PHE A 49 19.35 8.12 8.28
N LYS A 50 19.84 6.93 7.93
CA LYS A 50 19.91 6.51 6.53
C LYS A 50 18.51 6.36 5.97
N GLU A 51 17.62 5.71 6.72
CA GLU A 51 16.22 5.52 6.31
C GLU A 51 15.51 6.87 6.16
N GLY A 52 15.60 7.73 7.17
CA GLY A 52 15.01 9.06 7.08
C GLY A 52 15.58 9.91 5.94
N TRP A 53 16.82 9.66 5.48
CA TRP A 53 17.37 10.41 4.33
C TRP A 53 16.56 10.13 3.07
N TYR A 54 16.27 8.85 2.79
CA TYR A 54 15.51 8.44 1.62
C TYR A 54 14.05 8.91 1.68
N LEU A 55 13.39 8.74 2.83
CA LEU A 55 11.99 9.17 2.99
C LEU A 55 11.85 10.69 2.89
N THR A 56 12.73 11.44 3.58
CA THR A 56 12.70 12.91 3.51
C THR A 56 13.09 13.42 2.14
N LYS A 57 13.92 12.69 1.37
CA LYS A 57 14.20 13.02 -0.02
C LYS A 57 12.92 13.01 -0.86
N LEU A 58 12.06 12.00 -0.72
CA LEU A 58 10.75 11.97 -1.40
C LEU A 58 9.86 13.14 -0.97
N LEU A 59 9.76 13.38 0.35
CA LEU A 59 8.98 14.48 0.92
C LEU A 59 9.48 15.87 0.52
N THR A 60 10.72 16.01 0.02
CA THR A 60 11.16 17.30 -0.54
C THR A 60 10.45 17.67 -1.84
N TYR A 61 9.89 16.70 -2.56
CA TYR A 61 9.24 16.93 -3.86
C TYR A 61 7.73 17.04 -3.74
N ASN A 62 7.10 16.25 -2.87
CA ASN A 62 5.68 16.36 -2.57
C ASN A 62 5.47 16.23 -1.05
N ASN A 63 4.79 17.21 -0.45
CA ASN A 63 4.48 17.27 0.97
C ASN A 63 3.05 16.82 1.32
N ASN A 64 2.28 16.36 0.33
CA ASN A 64 0.99 15.71 0.53
C ASN A 64 1.22 14.38 1.28
N GLU A 65 0.80 14.35 2.54
CA GLU A 65 1.00 13.20 3.42
C GLU A 65 0.32 11.95 2.86
N GLN A 66 -0.92 12.05 2.41
CA GLN A 66 -1.65 10.89 1.88
C GLN A 66 -0.98 10.31 0.63
N PHE A 67 -0.56 11.18 -0.29
CA PHE A 67 0.19 10.78 -1.48
C PHE A 67 1.47 10.02 -1.11
N PHE A 68 2.24 10.56 -0.17
CA PHE A 68 3.46 9.92 0.31
C PHE A 68 3.17 8.55 0.94
N LEU A 69 2.09 8.44 1.71
CA LEU A 69 1.70 7.18 2.35
C LEU A 69 1.26 6.13 1.34
N ASP A 70 0.52 6.51 0.31
CA ASP A 70 0.14 5.58 -0.74
C ASP A 70 1.36 5.03 -1.48
N PHE A 71 2.36 5.87 -1.72
CA PHE A 71 3.63 5.42 -2.26
C PHE A 71 4.41 4.52 -1.29
N TYR A 72 4.51 4.93 -0.02
CA TYR A 72 5.25 4.22 1.02
C TYR A 72 4.69 2.81 1.27
N TYR A 73 3.37 2.69 1.40
CA TYR A 73 2.70 1.41 1.62
C TYR A 73 2.66 0.56 0.34
N GLY A 74 2.49 1.19 -0.83
CA GLY A 74 2.52 0.51 -2.12
C GLY A 74 3.87 -0.16 -2.40
N LEU A 75 4.98 0.49 -2.04
CA LEU A 75 6.32 -0.11 -2.10
C LEU A 75 6.70 -0.96 -0.88
N LYS A 76 5.78 -1.12 0.07
CA LYS A 76 5.97 -1.95 1.27
C LYS A 76 7.22 -1.54 2.08
N LEU A 77 7.47 -0.24 2.21
CA LEU A 77 8.70 0.31 2.79
C LEU A 77 8.79 0.24 4.32
N GLU A 78 7.75 -0.24 4.99
CA GLU A 78 7.68 -0.42 6.45
C GLU A 78 8.60 -1.53 7.00
N TYR A 79 9.14 -2.36 6.11
CA TYR A 79 10.15 -3.35 6.44
C TYR A 79 11.51 -2.76 6.18
N LYS A 80 12.06 -2.02 7.17
CA LYS A 80 13.41 -1.42 7.17
C LYS A 80 13.82 -1.00 5.75
N ILE A 81 13.46 0.21 5.31
CA ILE A 81 13.47 0.66 3.90
C ILE A 81 14.10 -0.39 2.99
N SER A 82 13.23 -1.18 2.35
CA SER A 82 13.60 -2.47 1.77
C SER A 82 14.93 -2.39 1.05
N THR A 83 15.80 -3.39 1.26
CA THR A 83 17.13 -3.41 0.63
C THR A 83 17.04 -3.20 -0.87
N LEU A 84 16.00 -3.72 -1.50
CA LEU A 84 15.65 -3.48 -2.90
C LEU A 84 15.32 -2.01 -3.20
N PHE A 85 14.52 -1.33 -2.37
CA PHE A 85 14.25 0.10 -2.55
C PHE A 85 15.51 0.94 -2.43
N ILE A 86 16.37 0.68 -1.43
CA ILE A 86 17.64 1.41 -1.27
C ILE A 86 18.53 1.19 -2.49
N HIS A 87 18.65 -0.06 -2.94
CA HIS A 87 19.43 -0.42 -4.12
C HIS A 87 18.91 0.27 -5.38
N ASP A 88 17.58 0.25 -5.58
CA ASP A 88 16.91 0.79 -6.75
C ASP A 88 16.40 2.23 -6.54
N PHE A 89 16.95 2.97 -5.58
CA PHE A 89 16.35 4.24 -5.14
C PHE A 89 16.22 5.24 -6.28
N SER A 90 17.20 5.32 -7.18
CA SER A 90 17.15 6.21 -8.34
C SER A 90 15.95 5.94 -9.24
N TYR A 91 15.57 4.68 -9.42
CA TYR A 91 14.39 4.29 -10.18
C TYR A 91 13.10 4.68 -9.43
N TRP A 92 13.01 4.36 -8.15
CA TRP A 92 11.81 4.72 -7.37
C TRP A 92 11.64 6.22 -7.18
N LEU A 93 12.74 6.98 -7.14
CA LEU A 93 12.70 8.43 -7.17
C LEU A 93 12.17 8.94 -8.51
N GLU A 94 12.56 8.36 -9.65
CA GLU A 94 11.98 8.68 -10.96
C GLU A 94 10.46 8.44 -10.97
N VAL A 95 10.01 7.30 -10.44
CA VAL A 95 8.57 6.98 -10.32
C VAL A 95 7.84 7.97 -9.42
N TYR A 96 8.40 8.30 -8.25
CA TYR A 96 7.81 9.27 -7.34
C TYR A 96 7.69 10.66 -7.96
N LEU A 97 8.73 11.11 -8.66
CA LEU A 97 8.73 12.39 -9.37
C LEU A 97 7.70 12.40 -10.50
N PHE A 98 7.60 11.30 -11.26
CA PHE A 98 6.58 11.14 -12.29
C PHE A 98 5.17 11.25 -11.70
N PHE A 99 4.87 10.57 -10.60
CA PHE A 99 3.57 10.71 -9.94
C PHE A 99 3.35 12.11 -9.37
N THR A 100 4.37 12.74 -8.81
CA THR A 100 4.28 14.12 -8.29
C THR A 100 3.91 15.10 -9.40
N GLN A 101 4.52 14.96 -10.58
CA GLN A 101 4.23 15.80 -11.75
C GLN A 101 2.80 15.61 -12.29
N ASN A 102 2.19 14.45 -12.03
CA ASN A 102 0.85 14.10 -12.50
C ASN A 102 -0.17 14.00 -11.34
N GLU A 103 0.10 14.61 -10.17
CA GLU A 103 -0.74 14.48 -8.98
C GLU A 103 -2.20 14.88 -9.24
N GLN A 104 -2.43 16.00 -9.95
CA GLN A 104 -3.78 16.45 -10.29
C GLN A 104 -4.52 15.48 -11.23
N GLU A 105 -3.80 14.80 -12.13
CA GLU A 105 -4.39 13.80 -13.02
C GLU A 105 -4.71 12.53 -12.23
N LEU A 106 -3.84 12.10 -11.31
CA LEU A 106 -4.09 11.00 -10.37
C LEU A 106 -5.32 11.27 -9.49
N GLU A 107 -5.48 12.48 -8.96
CA GLU A 107 -6.67 12.88 -8.20
C GLU A 107 -7.94 12.78 -9.05
N LYS A 108 -7.89 13.19 -10.31
CA LYS A 108 -9.01 13.04 -11.26
C LYS A 108 -9.32 11.58 -11.58
N TYR A 109 -8.32 10.72 -11.71
CA TYR A 109 -8.52 9.27 -11.89
C TYR A 109 -9.11 8.61 -10.64
N ASN A 110 -8.80 9.13 -9.44
CA ASN A 110 -9.42 8.69 -8.21
C ASN A 110 -10.91 9.11 -8.10
N LEU A 111 -11.30 10.24 -8.70
CA LEU A 111 -12.66 10.82 -8.58
C LEU A 111 -13.60 10.48 -9.74
N ASN A 112 -13.09 10.39 -10.97
CA ASN A 112 -13.91 10.25 -12.17
C ASN A 112 -13.74 8.84 -12.73
N ALA A 113 -14.75 7.99 -12.52
CA ALA A 113 -14.92 6.58 -12.88
C ALA A 113 -14.49 6.13 -14.31
N ILE A 114 -13.25 6.39 -14.70
CA ILE A 114 -12.61 5.96 -15.95
C ILE A 114 -11.26 5.36 -15.53
N GLY A 115 -11.31 4.12 -15.03
CA GLY A 115 -10.16 3.36 -14.56
C GLY A 115 -9.86 3.64 -13.08
N ASN A 116 -10.36 2.79 -12.18
CA ASN A 116 -10.15 2.91 -10.74
C ASN A 116 -8.73 2.45 -10.35
N ILE A 117 -7.71 3.16 -10.81
CA ILE A 117 -6.31 2.79 -10.59
C ILE A 117 -5.73 3.75 -9.57
N SER A 118 -5.32 3.20 -8.43
CA SER A 118 -4.58 3.92 -7.41
C SER A 118 -3.08 3.92 -7.71
N ILE A 119 -2.33 4.80 -7.04
CA ILE A 119 -0.86 4.76 -7.02
C ILE A 119 -0.36 3.36 -6.68
N ARG A 120 -1.02 2.66 -5.74
CA ARG A 120 -0.61 1.32 -5.31
C ARG A 120 -0.77 0.28 -6.41
N ASP A 121 -1.83 0.35 -7.21
CA ASP A 121 -2.04 -0.56 -8.35
C ASP A 121 -0.93 -0.41 -9.39
N ILE A 122 -0.52 0.84 -9.65
CA ILE A 122 0.60 1.11 -10.55
C ILE A 122 1.90 0.58 -9.94
N LEU A 123 2.13 0.79 -8.64
CA LEU A 123 3.33 0.28 -7.96
C LEU A 123 3.39 -1.25 -7.95
N ASP A 124 2.26 -1.93 -7.70
CA ASP A 124 2.16 -3.38 -7.78
C ASP A 124 2.53 -3.90 -9.17
N TYR A 125 2.02 -3.26 -10.23
CA TYR A 125 2.41 -3.54 -11.60
C TYR A 125 3.91 -3.33 -11.85
N LEU A 126 4.46 -2.18 -11.46
CA LEU A 126 5.86 -1.84 -11.68
C LEU A 126 6.80 -2.78 -10.92
N MET A 127 6.48 -3.10 -9.66
CA MET A 127 7.21 -4.07 -8.85
C MET A 127 7.17 -5.46 -9.49
N TYR A 128 6.00 -5.91 -9.93
CA TYR A 128 5.85 -7.20 -10.59
C TYR A 128 6.68 -7.26 -11.88
N LYS A 129 6.59 -6.24 -12.74
CA LYS A 129 7.37 -6.16 -13.97
C LYS A 129 8.88 -6.18 -13.69
N LYS A 130 9.34 -5.33 -12.77
CA LYS A 130 10.78 -5.21 -12.45
C LYS A 130 11.35 -6.46 -11.77
N TYR A 131 10.68 -6.99 -10.75
CA TYR A 131 11.27 -8.03 -9.89
C TYR A 131 10.84 -9.45 -10.27
N THR A 132 9.66 -9.63 -10.85
CA THR A 132 9.16 -10.97 -11.22
C THR A 132 9.41 -11.28 -12.68
N GLU A 133 9.13 -10.34 -13.59
CA GLU A 133 9.39 -10.54 -15.02
C GLU A 133 10.78 -10.05 -15.46
N GLN A 134 11.56 -9.42 -14.56
CA GLN A 134 12.86 -8.83 -14.88
C GLN A 134 12.79 -7.81 -16.03
N ASN A 135 11.65 -7.14 -16.18
CA ASN A 135 11.38 -6.17 -17.24
C ASN A 135 11.09 -4.79 -16.62
N VAL A 136 12.06 -3.87 -16.71
CA VAL A 136 11.95 -2.55 -16.10
C VAL A 136 11.09 -1.63 -16.95
N VAL A 137 10.02 -1.09 -16.36
CA VAL A 137 9.18 -0.07 -16.98
C VAL A 137 9.69 1.31 -16.57
N PHE A 138 10.28 2.05 -17.51
CA PHE A 138 10.79 3.42 -17.30
C PHE A 138 9.70 4.49 -17.44
N MET A 139 9.82 5.60 -16.71
CA MET A 139 8.83 6.70 -16.71
C MET A 139 9.18 7.79 -17.72
N LYS A 140 10.45 7.94 -18.09
CA LYS A 140 10.88 8.89 -19.13
C LYS A 140 10.03 8.73 -20.40
N ASN A 141 9.44 9.85 -20.85
CA ASN A 141 8.56 9.95 -22.02
C ASN A 141 7.26 9.13 -21.95
N ARG A 142 6.82 8.71 -20.75
CA ARG A 142 5.56 7.99 -20.56
C ARG A 142 4.42 8.94 -20.25
N SER A 143 3.23 8.63 -20.75
CA SER A 143 1.97 9.28 -20.34
C SER A 143 1.34 8.52 -19.17
N LEU A 144 0.84 9.24 -18.16
CA LEU A 144 0.13 8.64 -17.04
C LEU A 144 -1.12 7.89 -17.52
N SER A 145 -1.96 8.54 -18.32
CA SER A 145 -3.14 7.91 -18.92
C SER A 145 -2.84 6.56 -19.59
N LYS A 146 -1.77 6.48 -20.40
CA LYS A 146 -1.39 5.22 -21.05
C LYS A 146 -0.90 4.16 -20.06
N LEU A 147 -0.13 4.56 -19.04
CA LEU A 147 0.28 3.66 -17.96
C LEU A 147 -0.95 3.11 -17.22
N CYS A 148 -1.91 3.96 -16.88
CA CYS A 148 -3.15 3.56 -16.24
C CYS A 148 -3.92 2.57 -17.12
N SER A 149 -4.15 2.86 -18.40
CA SER A 149 -4.81 1.90 -19.30
C SER A 149 -4.10 0.54 -19.33
N THR A 150 -2.76 0.53 -19.38
CA THR A 150 -1.98 -0.71 -19.33
C THR A 150 -2.14 -1.45 -18.00
N VAL A 151 -2.16 -0.75 -16.86
CA VAL A 151 -2.41 -1.35 -15.55
C VAL A 151 -3.84 -1.88 -15.43
N GLN A 152 -4.81 -1.22 -16.06
CA GLN A 152 -6.21 -1.65 -16.07
C GLN A 152 -6.42 -2.92 -16.90
N GLU A 153 -5.74 -2.97 -18.06
CA GLU A 153 -5.71 -4.13 -18.95
C GLU A 153 -4.86 -5.27 -18.38
N TRP A 154 -3.94 -4.96 -17.46
CA TRP A 154 -3.17 -5.94 -16.73
C TRP A 154 -4.07 -6.70 -15.75
N ASP A 155 -4.79 -7.66 -16.29
CA ASP A 155 -5.41 -8.70 -15.49
C ASP A 155 -4.32 -9.67 -15.04
N PHE A 156 -3.93 -9.57 -13.77
CA PHE A 156 -2.99 -10.48 -13.11
C PHE A 156 -3.26 -11.95 -13.49
N TYR A 157 -4.53 -12.32 -13.68
CA TYR A 157 -4.97 -13.68 -14.03
C TYR A 157 -4.82 -14.03 -15.51
N SER A 158 -4.98 -13.08 -16.42
CA SER A 158 -4.81 -13.31 -17.86
C SER A 158 -3.33 -13.47 -18.25
N TYR A 159 -2.40 -12.95 -17.42
CA TYR A 159 -0.97 -12.86 -17.75
C TYR A 159 -0.07 -13.94 -17.13
N LYS A 160 -0.57 -15.02 -16.48
CA LYS A 160 0.28 -16.17 -16.13
C LYS A 160 -0.37 -17.56 -16.08
N LYS A 161 0.34 -18.51 -16.71
CA LYS A 161 0.23 -19.98 -16.68
C LYS A 161 0.85 -20.64 -15.43
N SER A 162 1.41 -19.90 -14.48
CA SER A 162 2.26 -20.44 -13.40
C SER A 162 1.85 -20.06 -11.96
N SER A 163 0.68 -19.44 -11.79
CA SER A 163 0.20 -18.89 -10.51
C SER A 163 -1.03 -19.64 -10.00
N TYR A 164 -1.08 -20.96 -10.26
CA TYR A 164 -1.97 -21.82 -9.49
C TYR A 164 -1.56 -21.72 -8.01
N PRO A 165 -2.51 -21.70 -7.06
CA PRO A 165 -2.18 -21.60 -5.65
C PRO A 165 -1.18 -22.70 -5.26
N VAL A 166 -0.19 -22.33 -4.44
CA VAL A 166 0.63 -23.31 -3.73
C VAL A 166 -0.32 -24.07 -2.82
N GLU A 167 -0.67 -25.31 -3.21
CA GLU A 167 -1.63 -26.13 -2.47
C GLU A 167 -1.27 -26.16 -0.97
N ASN A 168 -2.28 -26.02 -0.11
CA ASN A 168 -2.19 -26.11 1.36
C ASN A 168 -1.44 -25.00 2.10
N THR A 169 -1.21 -23.83 1.50
CA THR A 169 -0.65 -22.69 2.26
C THR A 169 -1.74 -21.95 3.05
N SER A 170 -1.75 -22.12 4.37
CA SER A 170 -2.51 -21.30 5.33
C SER A 170 -1.56 -20.64 6.33
N TRP A 171 -1.88 -19.42 6.76
CA TRP A 171 -1.03 -18.61 7.63
C TRP A 171 -1.66 -18.26 8.98
N MET A 172 -2.84 -18.83 9.27
CA MET A 172 -3.50 -18.71 10.56
C MET A 172 -4.09 -20.05 10.98
N ASP A 173 -3.77 -20.45 12.22
CA ASP A 173 -4.29 -21.67 12.82
C ASP A 173 -5.76 -21.53 13.22
N ILE A 174 -6.22 -20.30 13.47
CA ILE A 174 -7.58 -19.96 13.92
C ILE A 174 -8.12 -18.82 13.06
N LYS A 175 -9.27 -19.05 12.42
CA LYS A 175 -10.00 -18.00 11.70
C LYS A 175 -10.68 -17.07 12.70
N THR A 176 -10.61 -15.77 12.43
CA THR A 176 -11.43 -14.79 13.16
C THR A 176 -12.91 -15.11 12.95
N GLU A 177 -13.72 -14.92 13.99
CA GLU A 177 -15.19 -15.09 13.89
C GLU A 177 -15.77 -14.21 12.78
N GLU A 178 -16.76 -14.74 12.06
CA GLU A 178 -17.49 -14.00 11.04
C GLU A 178 -18.28 -12.86 11.70
N TRP A 179 -18.05 -11.63 11.25
CA TRP A 179 -18.89 -10.51 11.65
C TRP A 179 -20.04 -10.35 10.68
N THR A 180 -21.28 -10.39 11.17
CA THR A 180 -22.48 -10.21 10.35
C THR A 180 -23.21 -8.93 10.72
N TYR A 181 -23.79 -8.26 9.72
CA TYR A 181 -24.56 -7.04 9.94
C TYR A 181 -25.75 -6.95 8.99
N GLU A 182 -26.88 -6.46 9.49
CA GLU A 182 -28.11 -6.31 8.72
C GLU A 182 -28.57 -4.86 8.74
N ILE A 183 -28.80 -4.30 7.55
CA ILE A 183 -29.35 -2.95 7.38
C ILE A 183 -30.31 -2.93 6.20
N ALA A 184 -31.48 -2.32 6.37
CA ALA A 184 -32.49 -2.18 5.31
C ALA A 184 -32.78 -3.51 4.57
N ASN A 185 -32.94 -4.61 5.32
CA ASN A 185 -33.15 -5.98 4.81
C ASN A 185 -32.03 -6.54 3.92
N LYS A 186 -30.84 -5.93 3.95
CA LYS A 186 -29.62 -6.44 3.31
C LYS A 186 -28.70 -6.99 4.38
N LYS A 187 -28.20 -8.20 4.16
CA LYS A 187 -27.25 -8.87 5.05
C LYS A 187 -25.84 -8.79 4.49
N TYR A 188 -24.91 -8.47 5.36
CA TYR A 188 -23.49 -8.36 5.09
C TYR A 188 -22.72 -9.28 6.01
N SER A 189 -21.60 -9.79 5.53
CA SER A 189 -20.64 -10.48 6.38
C SER A 189 -19.21 -10.11 6.06
N VAL A 190 -18.36 -10.10 7.09
CA VAL A 190 -16.93 -9.83 6.96
C VAL A 190 -16.16 -11.02 7.53
N ASN A 191 -15.30 -11.59 6.70
CA ASN A 191 -14.49 -12.75 7.05
C ASN A 191 -13.03 -12.51 6.69
N GLU A 192 -12.12 -13.00 7.53
CA GLU A 192 -10.70 -12.97 7.21
C GLU A 192 -10.31 -14.06 6.22
N ILE A 193 -9.49 -13.69 5.24
CA ILE A 193 -8.85 -14.62 4.31
C ILE A 193 -7.55 -15.11 4.94
N CYS A 194 -7.47 -16.43 5.18
CA CYS A 194 -6.38 -17.07 5.92
C CYS A 194 -5.60 -18.12 5.12
N ASP A 195 -5.92 -18.27 3.83
CA ASP A 195 -5.35 -19.29 2.97
C ASP A 195 -5.20 -18.80 1.52
N ALA A 196 -4.19 -19.35 0.82
CA ALA A 196 -3.80 -18.91 -0.52
C ALA A 196 -4.92 -19.15 -1.54
N ASN A 197 -5.67 -20.24 -1.39
CA ASN A 197 -6.79 -20.58 -2.27
C ASN A 197 -7.88 -19.51 -2.19
N THR A 198 -8.34 -19.16 -0.98
CA THR A 198 -9.38 -18.16 -0.78
C THR A 198 -8.92 -16.78 -1.23
N LEU A 199 -7.65 -16.41 -1.00
CA LEU A 199 -7.07 -15.16 -1.49
C LEU A 199 -7.04 -15.10 -3.03
N TYR A 200 -6.67 -16.21 -3.67
CA TYR A 200 -6.70 -16.34 -5.12
C TYR A 200 -8.13 -16.21 -5.66
N GLN A 201 -9.11 -16.85 -5.03
CA GLN A 201 -10.51 -16.77 -5.45
C GLN A 201 -11.08 -15.35 -5.26
N GLU A 202 -10.69 -14.64 -4.19
CA GLU A 202 -11.09 -13.26 -3.96
C GLU A 202 -10.59 -12.35 -5.08
N ALA A 203 -9.28 -12.39 -5.35
CA ALA A 203 -8.67 -11.57 -6.40
C ALA A 203 -9.20 -11.94 -7.79
N ALA A 204 -9.54 -13.21 -8.08
CA ALA A 204 -10.14 -13.62 -9.34
C ALA A 204 -11.59 -13.14 -9.48
N THR A 205 -12.38 -13.26 -8.41
CA THR A 205 -13.79 -12.84 -8.37
C THR A 205 -13.91 -11.34 -8.55
N LEU A 206 -13.07 -10.59 -7.84
CA LEU A 206 -13.08 -9.13 -7.86
C LEU A 206 -12.14 -8.55 -8.93
N LYS A 207 -11.37 -9.36 -9.64
CA LYS A 207 -10.47 -8.95 -10.74
C LYS A 207 -9.52 -7.82 -10.33
N HIS A 208 -8.78 -8.05 -9.25
CA HIS A 208 -7.73 -7.15 -8.78
C HIS A 208 -6.53 -7.92 -8.23
N CYS A 209 -5.47 -7.21 -7.89
CA CYS A 209 -4.15 -7.78 -7.64
C CYS A 209 -3.92 -8.28 -6.21
N VAL A 210 -4.95 -8.56 -5.40
CA VAL A 210 -4.73 -8.85 -3.96
C VAL A 210 -3.94 -10.15 -3.73
N TYR A 211 -3.91 -11.05 -4.71
CA TYR A 211 -3.08 -12.25 -4.64
C TYR A 211 -1.57 -11.94 -4.62
N LEU A 212 -1.12 -10.78 -5.13
CA LEU A 212 0.28 -10.33 -5.01
C LEU A 212 0.70 -10.07 -3.56
N TYR A 213 -0.26 -10.06 -2.63
CA TYR A 213 0.01 -9.82 -1.22
C TYR A 213 0.15 -11.13 -0.42
N LEU A 214 0.16 -12.29 -1.09
CA LEU A 214 0.28 -13.61 -0.46
C LEU A 214 1.45 -13.68 0.53
N ASP A 215 2.65 -13.23 0.15
CA ASP A 215 3.83 -13.26 1.02
C ASP A 215 3.69 -12.35 2.26
N ASP A 216 2.98 -11.23 2.14
CA ASP A 216 2.68 -10.34 3.26
C ASP A 216 1.67 -10.96 4.24
N CYS A 217 0.70 -11.71 3.71
CA CYS A 217 -0.24 -12.49 4.50
C CYS A 217 0.48 -13.63 5.25
N ILE A 218 1.33 -14.41 4.54
CA ILE A 218 2.08 -15.54 5.12
C ILE A 218 2.97 -15.08 6.28
N SER A 219 3.61 -13.93 6.11
CA SER A 219 4.48 -13.33 7.12
C SER A 219 3.74 -12.51 8.18
N LYS A 220 2.39 -12.55 8.19
CA LYS A 220 1.50 -11.89 9.17
C LYS A 220 1.68 -10.37 9.24
N ARG A 221 2.13 -9.76 8.14
CA ARG A 221 2.38 -8.31 8.08
C ARG A 221 1.11 -7.54 7.76
N ILE A 222 0.26 -8.15 6.95
CA ILE A 222 -1.08 -7.67 6.66
C ILE A 222 -2.10 -8.76 6.99
N ARG A 223 -3.35 -8.33 7.11
CA ARG A 223 -4.52 -9.20 7.20
C ARG A 223 -5.49 -8.77 6.12
N ILE A 224 -6.03 -9.72 5.37
CA ILE A 224 -6.99 -9.45 4.30
C ILE A 224 -8.36 -9.95 4.73
N PHE A 225 -9.37 -9.11 4.60
CA PHE A 225 -10.76 -9.46 4.87
C PHE A 225 -11.60 -9.30 3.62
N SER A 226 -12.60 -10.16 3.48
CA SER A 226 -13.62 -10.08 2.42
C SER A 226 -14.93 -9.64 3.04
N LEU A 227 -15.41 -8.46 2.64
CA LEU A 227 -16.78 -8.04 2.86
C LEU A 227 -17.66 -8.63 1.75
N LYS A 228 -18.70 -9.34 2.18
CA LYS A 228 -19.65 -10.02 1.31
C LYS A 228 -21.05 -9.49 1.56
N LYS A 229 -21.85 -9.48 0.50
CA LYS A 229 -23.27 -9.12 0.54
C LYS A 229 -24.10 -10.33 0.18
N LEU A 230 -25.18 -10.58 0.94
CA LEU A 230 -26.14 -11.63 0.62
C LEU A 230 -26.98 -11.21 -0.60
N THR A 231 -26.82 -11.93 -1.71
CA THR A 231 -27.55 -11.76 -2.96
C THR A 231 -28.18 -13.10 -3.35
N LYS A 232 -29.48 -13.12 -3.64
CA LYS A 232 -30.19 -14.33 -4.14
C LYS A 232 -29.82 -15.63 -3.38
N LYS A 233 -29.72 -15.55 -2.04
CA LYS A 233 -29.37 -16.63 -1.10
C LYS A 233 -27.89 -17.03 -1.01
N LYS A 234 -26.95 -16.34 -1.67
CA LYS A 234 -25.50 -16.57 -1.55
C LYS A 234 -24.78 -15.29 -1.16
N TYR A 235 -23.72 -15.42 -0.36
CA TYR A 235 -22.82 -14.30 -0.09
C TYR A 235 -21.86 -14.12 -1.28
N GLU A 236 -21.94 -12.95 -1.92
CA GLU A 236 -21.04 -12.52 -2.99
C GLU A 236 -20.05 -11.48 -2.45
N GLY A 237 -18.77 -11.68 -2.76
CA GLY A 237 -17.71 -10.70 -2.42
C GLY A 237 -17.97 -9.37 -3.09
N CYS A 238 -17.89 -8.29 -2.31
CA CYS A 238 -18.07 -6.94 -2.83
C CYS A 238 -16.86 -6.04 -2.60
N ILE A 239 -16.17 -6.16 -1.46
CA ILE A 239 -14.99 -5.38 -1.10
C ILE A 239 -13.93 -6.27 -0.43
N THR A 240 -12.69 -6.14 -0.89
CA THR A 240 -11.49 -6.62 -0.19
C THR A 240 -10.93 -5.53 0.71
N ILE A 241 -10.60 -5.85 1.95
CA ILE A 241 -10.11 -4.93 2.97
C ILE A 241 -8.70 -5.38 3.39
N GLU A 242 -7.74 -4.47 3.36
CA GLU A 242 -6.40 -4.68 3.87
C GLU A 242 -6.23 -3.98 5.23
N LEU A 243 -5.87 -4.77 6.23
CA LEU A 243 -5.52 -4.32 7.57
C LEU A 243 -4.02 -4.46 7.80
N ARG A 244 -3.40 -3.41 8.38
CA ARG A 244 -2.06 -3.46 8.96
C ARG A 244 -2.16 -3.14 10.45
N GLY A 245 -1.96 -4.15 11.29
CA GLY A 245 -2.28 -4.05 12.71
C GLY A 245 -3.76 -3.72 12.90
N LYS A 246 -4.07 -2.55 13.46
CA LYS A 246 -5.45 -2.05 13.64
C LYS A 246 -5.88 -1.05 12.57
N ASN A 247 -5.02 -0.73 11.61
CA ASN A 247 -5.29 0.31 10.63
C ASN A 247 -5.81 -0.32 9.35
N ILE A 248 -6.96 0.12 8.88
CA ILE A 248 -7.47 -0.20 7.55
C ILE A 248 -6.71 0.69 6.58
N ILE A 249 -5.86 0.06 5.76
CA ILE A 249 -4.93 0.73 4.85
C ILE A 249 -5.49 0.78 3.43
N GLN A 250 -6.43 -0.13 3.10
CA GLN A 250 -7.11 -0.16 1.81
C GLN A 250 -8.47 -0.87 1.92
N ALA A 251 -9.46 -0.42 1.14
CA ALA A 251 -10.71 -1.12 0.88
C ALA A 251 -11.10 -0.94 -0.60
N ARG A 252 -11.18 -2.02 -1.36
CA ARG A 252 -11.36 -1.99 -2.82
C ARG A 252 -12.37 -3.02 -3.30
N GLY A 253 -13.22 -2.62 -4.23
CA GLY A 253 -14.17 -3.52 -4.87
C GLY A 253 -13.67 -4.08 -6.20
N LYS A 254 -14.62 -4.64 -6.97
CA LYS A 254 -14.35 -5.19 -8.29
C LYS A 254 -13.59 -4.20 -9.19
N TYR A 255 -12.53 -4.64 -9.86
CA TYR A 255 -11.66 -3.81 -10.69
C TYR A 255 -11.09 -2.60 -9.93
N ASN A 256 -10.68 -2.80 -8.68
CA ASN A 256 -10.13 -1.78 -7.80
C ASN A 256 -11.01 -0.54 -7.56
N ARG A 257 -12.32 -0.65 -7.83
CA ARG A 257 -13.24 0.45 -7.56
C ARG A 257 -13.19 0.91 -6.11
N PHE A 258 -13.36 2.20 -5.90
CA PHE A 258 -13.56 2.75 -4.57
C PHE A 258 -14.84 2.19 -3.93
N ILE A 259 -14.83 2.18 -2.60
CA ILE A 259 -16.00 1.87 -1.78
C ILE A 259 -17.11 2.89 -2.04
N ASN A 260 -18.36 2.43 -2.15
CA ASN A 260 -19.51 3.32 -2.21
C ASN A 260 -19.98 3.71 -0.80
N LYS A 261 -20.95 4.64 -0.71
CA LYS A 261 -21.46 5.15 0.57
C LYS A 261 -22.04 4.06 1.49
N GLU A 262 -22.74 3.08 0.92
CA GLU A 262 -23.31 1.97 1.68
C GLU A 262 -22.20 1.07 2.24
N GLU A 263 -21.22 0.71 1.41
CA GLU A 263 -20.07 -0.10 1.82
C GLU A 263 -19.20 0.60 2.86
N LEU A 264 -18.98 1.91 2.71
CA LEU A 264 -18.27 2.72 3.69
C LEU A 264 -18.98 2.73 5.05
N PHE A 265 -20.31 2.84 5.05
CA PHE A 265 -21.09 2.75 6.29
C PHE A 265 -20.89 1.41 6.99
N ILE A 266 -21.01 0.29 6.25
CA ILE A 266 -20.80 -1.05 6.80
C ILE A 266 -19.36 -1.22 7.33
N LEU A 267 -18.38 -0.75 6.57
CA LEU A 267 -16.97 -0.81 6.94
C LEU A 267 -16.69 -0.04 8.24
N ASN A 268 -17.31 1.12 8.42
CA ASN A 268 -17.19 1.91 9.65
C ASN A 268 -17.81 1.21 10.86
N GLU A 269 -18.97 0.58 10.71
CA GLU A 269 -19.60 -0.19 11.79
C GLU A 269 -18.73 -1.39 12.21
N TRP A 270 -18.20 -2.13 11.23
CA TRP A 270 -17.27 -3.22 11.47
C TRP A 270 -15.98 -2.74 12.17
N ALA A 271 -15.37 -1.65 11.65
CA ALA A 271 -14.16 -1.09 12.22
C ALA A 271 -14.36 -0.63 13.67
N LYS A 272 -15.48 0.05 13.95
CA LYS A 272 -15.83 0.51 15.29
C LYS A 272 -16.02 -0.66 16.27
N ASN A 273 -16.70 -1.72 15.84
CA ASN A 273 -16.97 -2.89 16.68
C ASN A 273 -15.67 -3.60 17.13
N LEU A 274 -14.68 -3.69 16.24
CA LEU A 274 -13.40 -4.39 16.50
C LEU A 274 -12.25 -3.45 16.92
N GLY A 275 -12.51 -2.14 17.02
CA GLY A 275 -11.50 -1.14 17.38
C GLY A 275 -10.42 -0.94 16.31
N TYR A 276 -10.78 -1.09 15.03
CA TYR A 276 -9.94 -0.73 13.89
C TYR A 276 -10.07 0.76 13.55
N LYS A 277 -9.04 1.31 12.90
CA LYS A 277 -8.92 2.72 12.53
C LYS A 277 -8.85 2.85 11.02
N MET A 278 -9.67 3.75 10.46
CA MET A 278 -9.63 4.09 9.05
C MET A 278 -8.46 5.03 8.77
N LEU A 279 -7.50 4.58 7.96
CA LEU A 279 -6.52 5.47 7.31
C LEU A 279 -6.85 5.71 5.83
N VAL A 280 -7.82 4.97 5.30
CA VAL A 280 -8.39 5.22 3.97
C VAL A 280 -9.38 6.37 4.10
N LEU A 281 -9.09 7.51 3.46
CA LEU A 281 -10.09 8.53 3.21
C LEU A 281 -10.87 8.16 1.94
N PRO A 282 -12.21 8.33 1.92
CA PRO A 282 -13.04 8.04 0.76
C PRO A 282 -12.71 8.92 -0.45
#